data_AF-A0A950H1F2-F1
#
_entry.id   AF-A0A950H1F2-F1
#
_cell.length_a   1.000
_cell.length_b   1.000
_cell.length_c   1.000
_cell.angle_alpha   90.00
_cell.angle_beta   90.00
_cell.angle_gamma   90.00
#
_symmetry.space_group_name_H-M   'P 1'
#
loop_
_entity.id
_entity.type
_entity.pdbx_description
1 polymer ?
#
loop_
_entity_poly.entity_id
_entity_poly.type
_entity_poly.pdbx_seq_one_letter_code
_entity_poly.pdbx_strand_id
1 'polypeptide(L)' 'MAPSLAALAERQEVLPDRILLYTDDGDAALAEVARMGHVAESTLVRRSTLEDVFLRLTGRSLVD' A
#
# COMPACT_ATOMS: atom_id res chain seq x y z
N MET A 1 -21.49 5.53 0.21
CA MET A 1 -20.33 5.30 1.09
C MET A 1 -19.11 5.18 0.20
N ALA A 2 -18.06 5.96 0.45
CA ALA A 2 -16.79 5.76 -0.26
C ALA A 2 -16.27 4.36 0.07
N PRO A 3 -15.65 3.62 -0.89
CA PRO A 3 -15.03 2.34 -0.59
C PRO A 3 -13.98 2.51 0.53
N SER A 4 -13.69 1.46 1.27
CA SER A 4 -12.57 1.49 2.23
C SER A 4 -11.26 1.39 1.44
N LEU A 5 -10.16 2.00 1.92
CA LEU A 5 -8.83 1.82 1.34
C LEU A 5 -8.44 0.33 1.21
N ALA A 6 -8.96 -0.51 2.12
CA ALA A 6 -8.79 -1.96 2.09
C ALA A 6 -9.38 -2.63 0.83
N ALA A 7 -10.31 -1.99 0.12
CA ALA A 7 -10.88 -2.51 -1.12
C ALA A 7 -9.99 -2.26 -2.34
N LEU A 8 -8.92 -1.46 -2.21
CA LEU A 8 -8.03 -1.06 -3.31
C LEU A 8 -6.79 -1.95 -3.44
N ALA A 9 -6.61 -2.90 -2.52
CA ALA A 9 -5.40 -3.68 -2.40
C ALA A 9 -5.73 -5.09 -1.89
N GLU A 10 -4.91 -6.07 -2.29
CA GLU A 10 -5.02 -7.42 -1.74
C GLU A 10 -4.65 -7.48 -0.26
N ARG A 11 -3.81 -6.54 0.16
CA ARG A 11 -3.36 -6.39 1.53
C ARG A 11 -3.10 -4.92 1.82
N GLN A 12 -3.48 -4.52 3.03
CA GLN A 12 -3.15 -3.23 3.61
C GLN A 12 -2.28 -3.45 4.84
N GLU A 13 -1.29 -2.59 5.03
CA GLU A 13 -0.54 -2.48 6.27
C GLU A 13 -0.66 -1.06 6.81
N VAL A 14 -1.05 -0.93 8.07
CA VAL A 14 -1.22 0.35 8.75
C VAL A 14 -0.03 0.53 9.67
N LEU A 15 0.80 1.52 9.36
CA LEU A 15 1.92 1.95 10.19
C LEU A 15 1.54 3.27 10.90
N PRO A 16 2.31 3.71 11.90
CA PRO A 16 1.97 4.93 12.65
C PRO A 16 1.90 6.21 11.80
N ASP A 17 2.69 6.29 10.72
CA ASP A 17 2.86 7.49 9.89
C ASP A 17 2.38 7.32 8.44
N ARG A 18 2.06 6.08 8.02
CA ARG A 18 1.72 5.78 6.62
C ARG A 18 0.88 4.52 6.48
N ILE A 19 0.25 4.39 5.32
CA ILE A 19 -0.45 3.16 4.92
C ILE A 19 0.26 2.58 3.70
N LEU A 20 0.54 1.28 3.74
CA LEU A 20 1.06 0.53 2.59
C LEU A 20 -0.09 -0.25 1.96
N LEU A 21 -0.24 -0.11 0.64
CA LEU A 21 -1.20 -0.84 -0.17
C LEU A 21 -0.44 -1.79 -1.11
N TYR A 22 -0.69 -3.10 -0.95
CA TYR A 22 -0.10 -4.12 -1.82
C TYR A 22 -1.10 -4.45 -2.94
N THR A 23 -0.74 -4.06 -4.15
CA THR A 23 -1.56 -4.16 -5.37
C THR A 23 -0.70 -4.58 -6.55
N ASP A 24 -1.32 -5.17 -7.57
CA ASP A 24 -0.67 -5.49 -8.84
C ASP A 24 -0.37 -4.22 -9.65
N ASP A 25 -1.16 -3.16 -9.49
CA ASP A 25 -1.00 -1.86 -10.16
C ASP A 25 -1.06 -0.72 -9.14
N GLY A 26 0.11 -0.19 -8.81
CA GLY A 26 0.27 0.88 -7.84
C GLY A 26 -0.22 2.25 -8.33
N ASP A 27 -0.09 2.52 -9.64
CA ASP A 27 -0.53 3.80 -10.22
C ASP A 27 -2.06 3.86 -10.26
N ALA A 28 -2.71 2.76 -10.64
CA ALA A 28 -4.17 2.64 -10.61
C ALA A 28 -4.73 2.78 -9.19
N ALA A 29 -4.11 2.11 -8.21
CA ALA A 29 -4.53 2.22 -6.81
C ALA A 29 -4.37 3.65 -6.27
N LEU A 30 -3.24 4.31 -6.58
CA LEU A 30 -3.00 5.69 -6.15
C LEU A 30 -4.02 6.66 -6.76
N ALA A 31 -4.35 6.50 -8.05
CA ALA A 31 -5.37 7.29 -8.71
C ALA A 31 -6.74 7.15 -8.04
N GLU A 32 -7.10 5.94 -7.63
CA GLU A 32 -8.37 5.68 -6.93
C GLU A 32 -8.38 6.28 -5.51
N VAL A 33 -7.27 6.18 -4.76
CA VAL A 33 -7.11 6.84 -3.45
C VAL A 33 -7.33 8.35 -3.59
N ALA A 34 -6.74 8.98 -4.61
CA ALA A 34 -6.93 10.40 -4.89
C ALA A 34 -8.39 10.72 -5.27
N ARG A 35 -9.03 9.86 -6.09
CA ARG A 35 -10.45 10.02 -6.49
C ARG A 35 -11.40 9.95 -5.30
N MET A 36 -11.04 9.19 -4.26
CA MET A 36 -11.78 9.11 -3.02
C MET A 36 -11.62 10.34 -2.11
N GLY A 37 -10.75 11.29 -2.47
CA GLY A 37 -10.53 12.53 -1.74
C GLY A 37 -9.54 12.41 -0.58
N HIS A 38 -8.76 11.33 -0.53
CA HIS A 38 -7.68 11.20 0.45
C HIS A 38 -6.49 12.07 0.05
N VAL A 39 -6.02 12.90 0.99
CA VAL A 39 -4.83 13.75 0.81
C VAL A 39 -3.72 13.18 1.68
N ALA A 40 -2.68 12.63 1.04
CA ALA A 40 -1.47 12.20 1.72
C ALA A 40 -0.42 13.32 1.65
N GLU A 41 0.39 13.48 2.70
CA GLU A 41 1.52 14.43 2.68
C GLU A 41 2.54 14.06 1.60
N SER A 42 2.72 12.77 1.35
CA SER A 42 3.54 12.24 0.27
C SER A 42 3.02 10.88 -0.21
N THR A 43 3.36 10.53 -1.45
CA THR A 43 2.95 9.27 -2.08
C THR A 43 4.16 8.64 -2.75
N LEU A 44 4.32 7.32 -2.60
CA LEU A 44 5.39 6.56 -3.24
C LEU A 44 4.78 5.31 -3.88
N VAL A 45 4.88 5.22 -5.20
CA VAL A 45 4.62 3.97 -5.94
C VAL A 45 5.98 3.37 -6.28
N ARG A 46 6.23 2.15 -5.80
CA ARG A 46 7.38 1.35 -6.22
C ARG A 46 6.95 -0.07 -6.51
N ARG A 47 7.71 -0.73 -7.38
CA ARG A 47 7.58 -2.18 -7.55
C ARG A 47 8.10 -2.90 -6.31
N SER A 48 7.44 -4.01 -5.97
CA SER A 48 7.97 -4.93 -4.98
C SER A 48 9.30 -5.49 -5.44
N THR A 49 10.23 -5.66 -4.52
CA THR A 49 11.52 -6.29 -4.70
C THR A 49 11.47 -7.74 -4.22
N LEU A 50 12.55 -8.51 -4.47
CA LEU A 50 12.67 -9.86 -3.92
C LEU A 50 12.61 -9.86 -2.39
N GLU A 51 13.14 -8.82 -1.75
CA GLU A 51 13.08 -8.65 -0.30
C GLU A 51 11.64 -8.43 0.18
N ASP A 52 10.88 -7.55 -0.49
CA ASP A 52 9.47 -7.33 -0.16
C ASP A 52 8.68 -8.66 -0.28
N VAL A 53 8.95 -9.45 -1.33
CA VAL A 53 8.34 -10.78 -1.52
C VAL A 53 8.78 -11.76 -0.44
N PHE A 54 10.07 -11.79 -0.11
CA PHE A 54 10.62 -12.67 0.94
C PHE A 54 10.00 -12.38 2.30
N LEU A 55 9.93 -11.12 2.70
CA LEU A 55 9.30 -10.68 3.95
C LEU A 55 7.81 -11.04 3.95
N ARG A 56 7.11 -10.83 2.82
CA ARG A 56 5.71 -11.23 2.67
C ARG A 56 5.52 -12.73 2.83
N LEU A 57 6.35 -13.56 2.22
CA LEU A 57 6.23 -15.03 2.29
C LEU A 57 6.63 -15.60 3.66
N THR A 58 7.57 -14.94 4.36
CA THR A 58 8.09 -15.42 5.64
C THR A 58 7.38 -14.82 6.86
N GLY A 59 6.52 -13.83 6.67
CA GLY A 59 5.85 -13.10 7.75
C GLY A 59 6.81 -12.29 8.62
N ARG A 60 8.02 -12.01 8.13
CA ARG A 60 9.00 -11.17 8.82
C ARG A 60 8.80 -9.72 8.44
N SER A 61 9.10 -8.82 9.37
CA SER A 61 9.21 -7.39 9.12
C SER A 61 10.67 -6.99 8.96
N LEU A 62 10.93 -5.87 8.28
CA LEU A 62 12.22 -5.19 8.45
C LEU A 62 12.35 -4.76 9.91
N VAL A 63 13.51 -5.05 10.49
CA VAL A 63 13.90 -4.58 11.82
C VAL A 63 15.02 -3.57 11.58
N ASP A 64 14.73 -2.31 11.86
CA ASP A 64 15.73 -1.27 12.10
C ASP A 64 15.96 -1.14 13.62
#